data_AF-A0A811T9V4-F1
#
_entry.id   AF-A0A811T9V4-F1
#
_cell.length_a   1.000
_cell.length_b   1.000
_cell.length_c   1.000
_cell.angle_alpha   90.00
_cell.angle_beta   90.00
_cell.angle_gamma   90.00
#
_symmetry.space_group_name_H-M   'P 1'
#
loop_
_entity.id
_entity.type
_entity.pdbx_description
1 polymer ?
#
loop_
_entity_poly.entity_id
_entity_poly.type
_entity_poly.pdbx_seq_one_letter_code
_entity_poly.pdbx_strand_id
1 'polypeptide(L)' 'MSVTLLIDDRELPLNEFIENFFQNTISGSLQSLKGVGEWKEVKLTIKRD' A
#
# COMPACT_ATOMS: atom_id res chain seq x y z
N MET A 1 -5.77 -7.71 -5.68
CA MET A 1 -5.41 -6.33 -5.31
C MET A 1 -4.38 -5.84 -6.31
N SER A 2 -4.30 -4.55 -6.58
CA SER A 2 -3.26 -3.96 -7.43
C SER A 2 -2.54 -2.89 -6.62
N VAL A 3 -1.23 -2.74 -6.81
CA VAL A 3 -0.43 -1.75 -6.08
C VAL A 3 0.23 -0.79 -7.06
N THR A 4 0.05 0.50 -6.80
CA THR A 4 0.72 1.59 -7.51
C THR A 4 1.64 2.31 -6.54
N LEU A 5 2.93 2.42 -6.89
CA LEU A 5 3.91 3.17 -6.11
C LEU A 5 4.23 4.48 -6.81
N LEU A 6 4.01 5.60 -6.11
CA LEU A 6 4.44 6.92 -6.53
C LEU A 6 5.62 7.39 -5.68
N ILE A 7 6.72 7.79 -6.32
CA ILE A 7 7.82 8.51 -5.68
C ILE A 7 7.95 9.85 -6.39
N ASP A 8 7.77 10.93 -5.63
CA ASP A 8 7.76 12.31 -6.15
C ASP A 8 6.82 12.46 -7.35
N ASP A 9 5.58 12.01 -7.20
CA ASP A 9 4.52 11.99 -8.23
C ASP A 9 4.83 11.15 -9.49
N ARG A 10 5.92 10.37 -9.48
CA ARG A 10 6.24 9.44 -10.57
C ARG A 10 5.84 8.02 -10.22
N GLU A 11 5.03 7.42 -11.08
CA GLU A 11 4.68 6.02 -11.01
C GLU A 11 5.87 5.13 -11.37
N LEU A 12 6.19 4.18 -10.50
CA LEU A 12 7.26 3.21 -10.69
C LEU A 12 6.67 1.82 -10.91
N PRO A 13 7.14 1.10 -11.94
CA PRO A 13 6.69 -0.27 -12.16
C PRO A 13 7.16 -1.17 -11.01
N LEU A 14 6.25 -1.98 -10.51
CA LEU A 14 6.54 -2.98 -9.49
C LEU A 14 6.74 -4.35 -10.15
N ASN A 15 7.65 -5.14 -9.58
CA ASN A 15 7.73 -6.56 -9.90
C ASN A 15 6.80 -7.37 -8.99
N GLU A 16 6.59 -8.63 -9.34
CA GLU A 16 5.68 -9.55 -8.62
C GLU A 16 6.04 -9.68 -7.12
N PHE A 17 7.33 -9.73 -6.79
CA PHE A 17 7.76 -9.83 -5.40
C PHE A 17 7.37 -8.59 -4.59
N ILE A 18 7.64 -7.38 -5.10
CA ILE A 18 7.33 -6.12 -4.40
C ILE A 18 5.83 -5.90 -4.30
N GLU A 19 5.08 -6.23 -5.35
CA GLU A 19 3.62 -6.15 -5.34
C GLU A 19 3.03 -7.06 -4.25
N ASN A 20 3.45 -8.33 -4.20
CA ASN A 20 3.02 -9.28 -3.17
C ASN A 20 3.42 -8.82 -1.76
N PHE A 21 4.63 -8.29 -1.60
CA PHE A 21 5.13 -7.77 -0.32
C PHE A 21 4.24 -6.64 0.21
N PHE A 22 3.91 -5.65 -0.63
CA PHE A 22 3.05 -4.54 -0.23
C PHE A 22 1.63 -4.98 0.07
N GLN A 23 1.03 -5.82 -0.77
CA GLN A 23 -0.34 -6.31 -0.53
C GLN A 23 -0.46 -7.00 0.82
N ASN A 24 0.45 -7.92 1.15
CA ASN A 24 0.41 -8.66 2.41
C ASN A 24 0.71 -7.78 3.62
N THR A 25 1.74 -6.94 3.53
CA THR A 25 2.17 -6.10 4.67
C THR A 25 1.15 -5.02 4.98
N ILE A 26 0.63 -4.34 3.95
CA ILE A 26 -0.33 -3.24 4.13
C ILE A 26 -1.68 -3.81 4.59
N SER A 27 -2.19 -4.88 3.97
CA SER A 27 -3.46 -5.50 4.40
C SER A 27 -3.40 -6.01 5.83
N GLY A 28 -2.31 -6.68 6.23
CA GLY A 28 -2.09 -7.12 7.61
C GLY A 28 -2.05 -5.94 8.59
N SER A 29 -1.39 -4.83 8.20
CA SER A 29 -1.36 -3.61 9.01
C SER A 29 -2.76 -3.01 9.18
N LEU A 30 -3.57 -2.96 8.12
CA LEU A 30 -4.93 -2.41 8.17
C LEU A 30 -5.88 -3.24 9.06
N GLN A 31 -5.72 -4.57 9.08
CA GLN A 31 -6.51 -5.44 9.97
C GLN A 31 -6.27 -5.15 11.46
N SER A 32 -5.10 -4.61 11.81
CA SER A 32 -4.80 -4.21 13.19
C SER A 32 -5.43 -2.88 13.61
N LEU A 33 -5.93 -2.08 12.65
CA LEU A 33 -6.52 -0.77 12.93
C LEU A 33 -7.93 -0.90 13.48
N LYS A 34 -8.18 -0.29 14.64
CA LYS A 34 -9.53 -0.23 15.21
C LYS A 34 -10.41 0.71 14.40
N GLY A 35 -11.66 0.29 14.16
CA GLY A 35 -12.68 1.10 13.48
C GLY A 35 -12.56 1.13 11.95
N VAL A 36 -11.61 0.40 11.37
CA VAL A 36 -11.53 0.19 9.92
C VAL A 36 -12.35 -1.05 9.59
N GLY A 37 -13.48 -0.86 8.91
CA GLY A 37 -14.30 -1.94 8.36
C GLY A 37 -13.76 -2.45 7.02
N GLU A 38 -14.64 -3.00 6.18
CA GLU A 38 -14.27 -3.32 4.80
C GLU A 38 -13.85 -2.07 4.03
N TRP A 39 -12.79 -2.19 3.24
CA TRP A 39 -12.24 -1.09 2.44
C TRP A 39 -12.06 -1.52 0.99
N LYS A 40 -12.15 -0.55 0.08
CA LYS A 40 -11.96 -0.75 -1.37
C LYS A 40 -10.61 -0.21 -1.86
N GLU A 41 -10.12 0.85 -1.23
CA GLU A 41 -8.89 1.54 -1.58
C GLU A 41 -8.22 2.08 -0.31
N VAL A 42 -6.88 2.10 -0.29
CA VAL A 42 -6.07 2.65 0.79
C VAL A 42 -5.02 3.57 0.18
N LYS A 43 -4.93 4.81 0.69
CA LYS A 43 -3.89 5.76 0.33
C LYS A 43 -2.90 5.92 1.47
N LEU A 44 -1.65 5.53 1.22
CA LEU A 44 -0.53 5.67 2.17
C LEU A 44 0.48 6.66 1.59
N THR A 45 0.89 7.66 2.38
CA THR A 45 1.91 8.64 1.98
C THR A 45 2.98 8.71 3.07
N ILE A 46 4.22 8.47 2.68
CA ILE A 46 5.39 8.54 3.56
C ILE A 46 6.22 9.73 3.11
N LYS A 47 6.56 10.63 4.05
CA LYS A 47 7.46 11.76 3.80
C LYS A 47 8.78 11.51 4.52
N ARG A 48 9.88 11.88 3.88
CA ARG A 48 11.22 11.86 4.45
C ARG A 48 11.69 13.30 4.59
N ASP A 49 12.20 13.65 5.78
CA ASP A 49 12.87 14.93 6.04
C ASP A 49 14.33 14.92 5.54
#